data_AF-A0A355W8P5-F1
#
_entry.id   AF-A0A355W8P5-F1
#
_cell.length_a   1.000
_cell.length_b   1.000
_cell.length_c   1.000
_cell.angle_alpha   90.00
_cell.angle_beta   90.00
_cell.angle_gamma   90.00
#
_symmetry.space_group_name_H-M   'P 1'
#
loop_
_entity.id
_entity.type
_entity.pdbx_description
1 polymer ?
#
loop_
_entity_poly.entity_id
_entity_poly.type
_entity_poly.pdbx_seq_one_letter_code
_entity_poly.pdbx_strand_id
1 'polypeptide(L)'
;DNLTISLNGGGPIGNVMVSANSKGNIKGYVSNPQIDLPLNSKGKLDVGGAVGTNGTLNVIKDIGLKEPYVGQVPIKSGEIGDDLAYYFAISEQIPSAVDVGVLVDTDLSIKAAGSLIIQMMPDADPYLADIVTYRIKEIPPLTTLISDGKTAKDILNMLFDDMNLKILEKIDADYVCDCSKERVERALISLGKDELKKIKDQDLKDNNEKLEVCCHFCSNKYYFNRKDIERLIEES
;
A
#
# COMPACT_ATOMS: atom_id res chain seq x y z
N ASP A 1 -4.29 -15.79 -0.93
CA ASP A 1 -4.48 -14.75 0.10
C ASP A 1 -4.00 -13.42 -0.42
N ASN A 2 -4.85 -12.41 -0.35
CA ASN A 2 -4.53 -11.03 -0.68
C ASN A 2 -4.83 -10.14 0.53
N LEU A 3 -3.93 -9.20 0.79
CA LEU A 3 -4.08 -8.13 1.77
C LEU A 3 -4.19 -6.83 1.00
N THR A 4 -5.15 -5.98 1.35
CA THR A 4 -5.26 -4.62 0.83
C THR A 4 -5.32 -3.64 1.98
N ILE A 5 -4.45 -2.65 1.96
CA ILE A 5 -4.45 -1.52 2.88
C ILE A 5 -4.93 -0.30 2.10
N SER A 6 -5.89 0.44 2.65
CA SER A 6 -6.32 1.71 2.10
C SER A 6 -6.33 2.79 3.18
N LEU A 7 -5.88 3.99 2.82
CA LEU A 7 -5.90 5.16 3.70
C LEU A 7 -6.47 6.35 2.94
N ASN A 8 -7.30 7.13 3.64
CA ASN A 8 -7.69 8.47 3.20
C ASN A 8 -7.99 9.29 4.45
N GLY A 9 -7.15 10.28 4.74
CA GLY A 9 -7.29 11.20 5.87
C GLY A 9 -7.79 12.58 5.48
N GLY A 10 -8.27 12.75 4.25
CA GLY A 10 -8.72 14.05 3.71
C GLY A 10 -7.58 15.00 3.30
N GLY A 11 -6.33 14.54 3.31
CA GLY A 11 -5.19 15.31 2.83
C GLY A 11 -5.08 15.37 1.30
N PRO A 12 -4.19 16.23 0.77
CA PRO A 12 -4.05 16.46 -0.67
C PRO A 12 -3.59 15.24 -1.46
N ILE A 13 -3.01 14.20 -0.85
CA ILE A 13 -2.62 12.97 -1.55
C ILE A 13 -3.83 12.15 -2.04
N GLY A 14 -5.00 12.38 -1.43
CA GLY A 14 -6.23 11.64 -1.68
C GLY A 14 -6.18 10.21 -1.14
N ASN A 15 -6.68 9.25 -1.92
CA ASN A 15 -6.64 7.85 -1.51
C ASN A 15 -5.24 7.28 -1.70
N VAL A 16 -4.74 6.58 -0.69
CA VAL A 16 -3.58 5.70 -0.76
C VAL A 16 -4.09 4.27 -0.72
N MET A 17 -3.71 3.44 -1.68
CA MET A 17 -4.12 2.03 -1.70
C MET A 17 -2.94 1.15 -2.07
N VAL A 18 -2.71 0.10 -1.28
CA VAL A 18 -1.69 -0.92 -1.52
C VAL A 18 -2.33 -2.29 -1.40
N SER A 19 -2.00 -3.20 -2.31
CA SER A 19 -2.39 -4.59 -2.27
C SER A 19 -1.16 -5.48 -2.38
N ALA A 20 -1.09 -6.51 -1.54
CA ALA A 20 -0.01 -7.47 -1.51
C ALA A 20 -0.57 -8.89 -1.39
N ASN A 21 0.14 -9.87 -1.96
CA ASN A 21 -0.18 -11.28 -1.77
C ASN A 21 0.89 -12.00 -0.94
N SER A 22 0.63 -13.24 -0.55
CA SER A 22 1.56 -14.05 0.26
C SER A 22 2.86 -14.45 -0.43
N LYS A 23 3.07 -14.06 -1.70
CA LYS A 23 4.29 -14.34 -2.48
C LYS A 23 5.22 -13.14 -2.60
N GLY A 24 4.92 -12.02 -1.92
CA GLY A 24 5.73 -10.80 -2.01
C GLY A 24 5.40 -9.91 -3.20
N ASN A 25 4.36 -10.22 -3.98
CA ASN A 25 3.92 -9.35 -5.07
C ASN A 25 3.11 -8.18 -4.50
N ILE A 26 3.54 -6.96 -4.79
CA ILE A 26 2.94 -5.73 -4.26
C ILE A 26 2.55 -4.81 -5.42
N LYS A 27 1.43 -4.11 -5.27
CA LYS A 27 1.04 -2.99 -6.14
C LYS A 27 0.36 -1.93 -5.30
N GLY A 28 0.52 -0.67 -5.67
CA GLY A 28 -0.15 0.43 -4.98
C GLY A 28 -0.24 1.66 -5.85
N TYR A 29 -1.12 2.57 -5.47
CA TYR A 29 -1.25 3.88 -6.08
C TYR A 29 -1.71 4.91 -5.07
N VAL A 30 -1.51 6.18 -5.44
CA VAL A 30 -2.09 7.34 -4.77
C VAL A 30 -2.96 8.12 -5.74
N SER A 31 -4.00 8.79 -5.27
CA SER A 31 -4.87 9.58 -6.15
C SER A 31 -4.14 10.75 -6.79
N ASN A 32 -3.33 11.47 -6.01
CA ASN A 32 -2.64 12.67 -6.46
C ASN A 32 -1.12 12.49 -6.33
N PRO A 33 -0.44 11.87 -7.31
CA PRO A 33 1.00 11.57 -7.21
C PRO A 33 1.91 12.80 -7.39
N GLN A 34 1.36 13.93 -7.84
CA GLN A 34 2.10 15.17 -8.12
C GLN A 34 2.09 16.16 -6.96
N ILE A 35 1.63 15.73 -5.78
CA ILE A 35 1.65 16.62 -4.61
C ILE A 35 3.10 16.96 -4.24
N ASP A 36 3.29 18.20 -3.84
CA ASP A 36 4.55 18.68 -3.29
C ASP A 36 4.21 19.58 -2.11
N LEU A 37 4.72 19.22 -0.94
CA LEU A 37 4.49 19.93 0.30
C LEU A 37 5.82 20.41 0.86
N PRO A 38 5.87 21.58 1.51
CA PRO A 38 7.03 21.99 2.28
C PRO A 38 7.41 20.91 3.30
N LEU A 39 8.70 20.84 3.64
CA LEU A 39 9.17 19.98 4.72
C LEU A 39 8.46 20.35 6.03
N ASN A 40 8.22 19.34 6.86
CA ASN A 40 7.64 19.53 8.18
C ASN A 40 8.60 20.27 9.13
N SER A 41 8.16 20.53 10.37
CA SER A 41 8.94 21.24 11.40
C SER A 41 10.26 20.56 11.79
N LYS A 42 10.46 19.30 11.41
CA LYS A 42 11.70 18.52 11.63
C LYS A 42 12.60 18.48 10.38
N GLY A 43 12.25 19.21 9.32
CA GLY A 43 12.98 19.20 8.05
C GLY A 43 12.83 17.89 7.26
N LYS A 44 11.75 17.12 7.48
CA LYS A 44 11.45 15.87 6.78
C LYS A 44 10.24 16.04 5.87
N LEU A 45 10.00 15.07 4.97
CA LEU A 45 8.78 15.02 4.18
C LEU A 45 7.54 15.02 5.09
N ASP A 46 6.55 15.83 4.76
CA ASP A 46 5.32 15.98 5.53
C ASP A 46 4.27 14.93 5.11
N VAL A 47 4.52 13.67 5.50
CA VAL A 47 3.63 12.55 5.16
C VAL A 47 2.27 12.71 5.84
N GLY A 48 2.26 13.06 7.14
CA GLY A 48 1.03 13.36 7.87
C GLY A 48 0.21 14.48 7.23
N GLY A 49 0.84 15.56 6.79
CA GLY A 49 0.17 16.63 6.04
C GLY A 49 -0.39 16.17 4.69
N ALA A 50 0.33 15.30 3.97
CA ALA A 50 -0.09 14.76 2.68
C ALA A 50 -1.32 13.83 2.81
N VAL A 51 -1.30 12.92 3.79
CA VAL A 51 -2.39 11.95 4.04
C VAL A 51 -3.59 12.60 4.70
N GLY A 52 -3.35 13.53 5.63
CA GLY A 52 -4.34 14.09 6.54
C GLY A 52 -4.72 13.14 7.67
N THR A 53 -5.46 13.64 8.66
CA THR A 53 -5.84 12.90 9.87
C THR A 53 -7.34 12.73 10.05
N ASN A 54 -8.16 13.29 9.15
CA ASN A 54 -9.61 13.22 9.23
C ASN A 54 -10.14 12.11 8.31
N GLY A 55 -9.89 10.87 8.69
CA GLY A 55 -10.41 9.72 7.96
C GLY A 55 -9.95 8.39 8.53
N THR A 56 -9.83 7.37 7.67
CA THR A 56 -9.67 5.97 8.13
C THR A 56 -8.55 5.25 7.42
N LEU A 57 -7.92 4.33 8.17
CA LEU A 57 -7.07 3.27 7.67
C LEU A 57 -7.90 1.99 7.68
N ASN A 58 -7.96 1.33 6.52
CA ASN A 58 -8.65 0.06 6.31
C ASN A 58 -7.64 -1.03 5.96
N VAL A 59 -7.79 -2.20 6.55
CA VAL A 59 -7.03 -3.41 6.23
C VAL A 59 -8.01 -4.51 5.88
N ILE A 60 -7.93 -4.97 4.63
CA ILE A 60 -8.83 -5.94 4.03
C ILE A 60 -8.04 -7.21 3.77
N LYS A 61 -8.45 -8.33 4.37
CA LYS A 61 -7.83 -9.64 4.23
C LYS A 61 -8.78 -10.56 3.47
N ASP A 62 -8.41 -10.91 2.25
CA ASP A 62 -9.05 -11.96 1.45
C ASP A 62 -8.24 -13.25 1.57
N ILE A 63 -8.71 -14.14 2.45
CA ILE A 63 -8.10 -15.42 2.78
C ILE A 63 -8.90 -16.61 2.21
N GLY A 64 -9.66 -16.38 1.13
CA GLY A 64 -10.45 -17.44 0.48
C GLY A 64 -11.71 -17.86 1.24
N LEU A 65 -12.14 -17.04 2.21
CA LEU A 65 -13.45 -17.15 2.85
C LEU A 65 -14.53 -16.54 1.94
N LYS A 66 -15.81 -16.76 2.31
CA LYS A 66 -16.95 -16.23 1.54
C LYS A 66 -16.95 -14.70 1.46
N GLU A 67 -16.57 -14.04 2.54
CA GLU A 67 -16.46 -12.58 2.64
C GLU A 67 -15.07 -12.21 3.17
N PRO A 68 -14.46 -11.12 2.69
CA PRO A 68 -13.17 -10.67 3.20
C PRO A 68 -13.32 -10.13 4.63
N TYR A 69 -12.28 -10.31 5.44
CA TYR A 69 -12.20 -9.65 6.74
C TYR A 69 -11.77 -8.20 6.55
N VAL A 70 -12.49 -7.26 7.16
CA VAL A 70 -12.21 -5.83 7.08
C VAL A 70 -12.01 -5.29 8.49
N GLY A 71 -10.79 -4.85 8.79
CA GLY A 71 -10.49 -4.05 9.97
C GLY A 71 -10.37 -2.57 9.60
N GLN A 72 -10.91 -1.69 10.44
CA GLN A 72 -10.91 -0.25 10.20
C GLN A 72 -10.57 0.49 11.50
N VAL A 73 -9.69 1.47 11.40
CA VAL A 73 -9.37 2.40 12.50
C VAL A 73 -9.31 3.85 12.00
N PRO A 74 -9.60 4.85 12.85
CA PRO A 74 -9.35 6.23 12.51
C PRO A 74 -7.84 6.49 12.37
N ILE A 75 -7.47 7.34 11.42
CA ILE A 75 -6.09 7.83 11.29
C ILE A 75 -5.79 8.73 12.49
N LYS A 76 -4.62 8.53 13.11
CA LYS A 76 -4.18 9.26 14.31
C LYS A 76 -3.15 10.32 13.98
N SER A 77 -2.14 9.98 13.20
CA SER A 77 -1.05 10.90 12.86
C SER A 77 -1.01 11.23 11.36
N GLY A 78 -1.46 10.31 10.50
CA GLY A 78 -1.20 10.36 9.07
C GLY A 78 0.22 9.88 8.72
N GLU A 79 1.04 9.61 9.73
CA GLU A 79 2.32 8.94 9.59
C GLU A 79 2.05 7.43 9.58
N ILE A 80 2.11 6.84 8.38
CA ILE A 80 1.67 5.47 8.07
C ILE A 80 2.07 4.42 9.11
N GLY A 81 3.30 4.49 9.64
CA GLY A 81 3.80 3.55 10.64
C GLY A 81 3.01 3.58 11.95
N ASP A 82 2.79 4.77 12.51
CA ASP A 82 2.03 4.95 13.76
C ASP A 82 0.57 4.51 13.59
N ASP A 83 -0.03 4.81 12.44
CA ASP A 83 -1.40 4.42 12.14
C ASP A 83 -1.56 2.89 12.00
N LEU A 84 -0.56 2.20 11.42
CA LEU A 84 -0.53 0.74 11.36
C LEU A 84 -0.25 0.10 12.72
N ALA A 85 0.65 0.67 13.52
CA ALA A 85 0.87 0.22 14.90
C ALA A 85 -0.42 0.33 15.73
N TYR A 86 -1.16 1.44 15.58
CA TYR A 86 -2.47 1.63 16.19
C TYR A 86 -3.50 0.61 15.69
N TYR A 87 -3.52 0.33 14.37
CA TYR A 87 -4.37 -0.72 13.80
C TYR A 87 -4.13 -2.08 14.46
N PHE A 88 -2.87 -2.53 14.54
CA PHE A 88 -2.56 -3.82 15.16
C PHE A 88 -2.97 -3.86 16.64
N ALA A 89 -2.70 -2.78 17.39
CA ALA A 89 -3.02 -2.72 18.81
C ALA A 89 -4.53 -2.75 19.08
N ILE A 90 -5.35 -2.07 18.27
CA ILE A 90 -6.81 -1.93 18.51
C ILE A 90 -7.62 -2.99 17.77
N SER A 91 -7.35 -3.20 16.49
CA SER A 91 -8.14 -4.11 15.65
C SER A 91 -7.72 -5.57 15.84
N GLU A 92 -6.42 -5.82 16.01
CA GLU A 92 -5.89 -7.18 16.18
C GLU A 92 -5.59 -7.53 17.64
N GLN A 93 -5.60 -6.54 18.55
CA GLN A 93 -5.22 -6.71 19.95
C GLN A 93 -3.77 -7.21 20.13
N ILE A 94 -2.89 -6.82 19.22
CA ILE A 94 -1.48 -7.20 19.22
C ILE A 94 -0.63 -5.94 19.41
N PRO A 95 0.01 -5.76 20.58
CA PRO A 95 0.97 -4.68 20.78
C PRO A 95 2.07 -4.77 19.73
N SER A 96 2.21 -3.71 18.94
CA SER A 96 3.08 -3.70 17.77
C SER A 96 3.86 -2.39 17.67
N ALA A 97 5.11 -2.49 17.26
CA ALA A 97 5.92 -1.37 16.81
C ALA A 97 6.09 -1.49 15.29
N VAL A 98 5.83 -0.40 14.58
CA VAL A 98 5.96 -0.33 13.12
C VAL A 98 6.86 0.85 12.78
N ASP A 99 8.03 0.56 12.23
CA ASP A 99 8.91 1.57 11.64
C ASP A 99 8.80 1.46 10.11
N VAL A 100 8.59 2.58 9.45
CA VAL A 100 8.52 2.66 7.99
C VAL A 100 9.23 3.93 7.56
N GLY A 101 10.10 3.80 6.56
CA GLY A 101 10.89 4.92 6.11
C GLY A 101 11.16 4.86 4.62
N VAL A 102 11.11 6.04 4.01
CA VAL A 102 11.51 6.27 2.62
C VAL A 102 12.45 7.47 2.60
N LEU A 103 13.58 7.30 1.94
CA LEU A 103 14.56 8.35 1.65
C LEU A 103 14.54 8.58 0.15
N VAL A 104 14.19 9.81 -0.22
CA VAL A 104 14.13 10.28 -1.59
C VAL A 104 15.38 11.12 -1.87
N ASP A 105 16.04 10.89 -2.99
CA ASP A 105 17.19 11.68 -3.42
C ASP A 105 16.74 12.99 -4.10
N THR A 106 17.70 13.87 -4.38
CA THR A 106 17.48 15.19 -4.99
C THR A 106 16.92 15.13 -6.42
N ASP A 107 17.06 14.00 -7.11
CA ASP A 107 16.48 13.73 -8.44
C ASP A 107 15.09 13.06 -8.36
N LEU A 108 14.50 12.99 -7.16
CA LEU A 108 13.23 12.34 -6.84
C LEU A 108 13.25 10.81 -6.93
N SER A 109 14.41 10.19 -7.16
CA SER A 109 14.54 8.73 -7.08
C SER A 109 14.51 8.24 -5.63
N ILE A 110 14.08 6.99 -5.45
CA ILE A 110 14.09 6.36 -4.12
C ILE A 110 15.50 5.86 -3.84
N LYS A 111 16.16 6.48 -2.86
CA LYS A 111 17.50 6.09 -2.42
C LYS A 111 17.47 4.88 -1.49
N ALA A 112 16.52 4.88 -0.56
CA ALA A 112 16.31 3.78 0.38
C ALA A 112 14.86 3.73 0.82
N ALA A 113 14.29 2.53 0.92
CA ALA A 113 12.96 2.32 1.48
C ALA A 113 12.93 1.00 2.25
N GLY A 114 12.23 0.99 3.38
CA GLY A 114 12.08 -0.22 4.17
C GLY A 114 11.08 -0.05 5.30
N SER A 115 10.74 -1.18 5.91
CA SER A 115 9.91 -1.23 7.10
C SER A 115 10.36 -2.35 8.03
N LEU A 116 10.06 -2.19 9.31
CA LEU A 116 10.23 -3.16 10.36
C LEU A 116 8.93 -3.22 11.15
N ILE A 117 8.37 -4.42 11.29
CA ILE A 117 7.20 -4.67 12.13
C ILE A 117 7.62 -5.63 13.23
N ILE A 118 7.40 -5.25 14.48
CA ILE A 118 7.67 -6.08 15.65
C ILE A 118 6.38 -6.22 16.42
N GLN A 119 5.99 -7.46 16.72
CA GLN A 119 4.73 -7.77 17.39
C GLN A 119 4.97 -8.65 18.61
N MET A 120 4.32 -8.30 19.71
CA MET A 120 4.33 -9.12 20.92
C MET A 120 3.29 -10.22 20.79
N MET A 121 3.75 -11.47 20.76
CA MET A 121 2.87 -12.64 20.73
C MET A 121 2.13 -12.81 22.07
N PRO A 122 1.01 -13.54 22.10
CA PRO A 122 0.39 -13.96 23.35
C PRO A 122 1.42 -14.58 24.29
N ASP A 123 1.27 -14.30 25.58
CA ASP A 123 2.14 -14.79 26.66
C ASP A 123 3.59 -14.27 26.64
N ALA A 124 3.91 -13.29 25.79
CA ALA A 124 5.21 -12.61 25.86
C ALA A 124 5.36 -11.82 27.17
N ASP A 125 6.58 -11.81 27.72
CA ASP A 125 6.89 -11.05 28.94
C ASP A 125 6.63 -9.55 28.73
N PRO A 126 5.78 -8.91 29.54
CA PRO A 126 5.48 -7.48 29.42
C PRO A 126 6.72 -6.58 29.45
N TYR A 127 7.80 -6.96 30.16
CA TYR A 127 9.04 -6.18 30.23
C TYR A 127 9.79 -6.13 28.90
N LEU A 128 9.54 -7.07 27.98
CA LEU A 128 10.19 -7.08 26.67
C LEU A 128 9.74 -5.89 25.80
N ALA A 129 8.52 -5.40 25.98
CA ALA A 129 8.02 -4.26 25.19
C ALA A 129 8.87 -3.00 25.42
N ASP A 130 9.25 -2.73 26.67
CA ASP A 130 10.10 -1.59 27.03
C ASP A 130 11.52 -1.75 26.47
N ILE A 131 12.08 -2.96 26.55
CA ILE A 131 13.42 -3.27 26.02
C ILE A 131 13.44 -3.07 24.51
N VAL A 132 12.47 -3.63 23.79
CA VAL A 132 12.37 -3.50 22.34
C VAL A 132 12.19 -2.03 21.93
N THR A 133 11.31 -1.31 22.63
CA THR A 133 11.09 0.12 22.38
C THR A 133 12.36 0.94 22.57
N TYR A 134 13.15 0.65 23.61
CA TYR A 134 14.43 1.29 23.83
C TYR A 134 15.41 1.00 22.69
N ARG A 135 15.56 -0.27 22.28
CA ARG A 135 16.46 -0.66 21.19
C ARG A 135 16.13 0.00 19.86
N ILE A 136 14.84 0.10 19.51
CA ILE A 136 14.40 0.77 18.28
C ILE A 136 14.81 2.25 18.29
N LYS A 137 14.78 2.92 19.45
CA LYS A 137 15.17 4.34 19.57
C LYS A 137 16.68 4.57 19.50
N GLU A 138 17.47 3.58 19.89
CA GLU A 138 18.93 3.67 19.92
C GLU A 138 19.57 3.40 18.54
N ILE A 139 18.89 2.66 17.66
CA ILE A 139 19.40 2.44 16.31
C ILE A 139 19.20 3.68 15.42
N PRO A 140 20.09 3.92 14.43
CA PRO A 140 19.87 4.94 13.42
C PRO A 140 18.55 4.72 12.67
N PRO A 141 17.96 5.77 12.05
CA PRO A 141 16.76 5.64 11.24
C PRO A 141 16.92 4.54 10.19
N LEU A 142 15.87 3.75 9.97
CA LEU A 142 15.89 2.59 9.08
C LEU A 142 16.42 2.91 7.67
N THR A 143 16.03 4.06 7.12
CA THR A 143 16.49 4.52 5.81
C THR A 143 17.98 4.82 5.75
N THR A 144 18.59 5.24 6.86
CA THR A 144 20.04 5.46 6.95
C THR A 144 20.76 4.11 6.91
N LEU A 145 20.30 3.14 7.70
CA LEU A 145 20.86 1.78 7.70
C LEU A 145 20.79 1.13 6.32
N ILE A 146 19.64 1.26 5.64
CA ILE A 146 19.44 0.72 4.28
C ILE A 146 20.33 1.44 3.26
N SER A 147 20.42 2.77 3.34
CA SER A 147 21.31 3.55 2.46
C SER A 147 22.79 3.22 2.68
N ASP A 148 23.17 2.80 3.88
CA ASP A 148 24.53 2.32 4.21
C ASP A 148 24.77 0.86 3.79
N GLY A 149 23.80 0.23 3.11
CA GLY A 149 23.90 -1.13 2.58
C GLY A 149 23.62 -2.23 3.59
N LYS A 150 23.02 -1.93 4.75
CA LYS A 150 22.60 -2.96 5.71
C LYS A 150 21.45 -3.78 5.16
N THR A 151 21.56 -5.10 5.28
CA THR A 151 20.47 -6.01 4.93
C THR A 151 19.44 -6.07 6.05
N ALA A 152 18.22 -6.57 5.75
CA ALA A 152 17.21 -6.83 6.78
C ALA A 152 17.75 -7.73 7.92
N LYS A 153 18.61 -8.71 7.58
CA LYS A 153 19.25 -9.58 8.57
C LYS A 153 20.21 -8.80 9.48
N ASP A 154 20.99 -7.88 8.93
CA ASP A 154 21.91 -7.06 9.73
C ASP A 154 21.14 -6.18 10.71
N ILE A 155 20.05 -5.55 10.24
CA ILE A 155 19.19 -4.70 11.08
C ILE A 155 18.52 -5.52 12.19
N LEU A 156 18.01 -6.72 11.88
CA LEU A 156 17.43 -7.61 12.88
C LEU A 156 18.48 -8.07 13.91
N ASN A 157 19.71 -8.38 13.48
CA ASN A 157 20.79 -8.71 14.40
C ASN A 157 21.14 -7.53 15.33
N MET A 158 21.15 -6.30 14.83
CA MET A 158 21.38 -5.12 15.67
C MET A 158 20.33 -4.96 16.79
N LEU A 159 19.12 -5.48 16.58
CA LEU A 159 18.02 -5.37 17.53
C LEU A 159 17.87 -6.60 18.44
N PHE A 160 18.27 -7.79 17.99
CA PHE A 160 17.87 -9.07 18.60
C PHE A 160 18.99 -10.11 18.69
N ASP A 161 20.26 -9.75 18.48
CA ASP A 161 21.40 -10.69 18.51
C ASP A 161 21.48 -11.51 19.81
N ASP A 162 21.25 -10.87 20.95
CA ASP A 162 21.25 -11.48 22.28
C ASP A 162 19.91 -12.14 22.66
N MET A 163 18.91 -12.12 21.76
CA MET A 163 17.57 -12.66 21.98
C MET A 163 17.31 -13.96 21.19
N ASN A 164 18.37 -14.65 20.75
CA ASN A 164 18.27 -15.91 20.00
C ASN A 164 17.41 -15.78 18.72
N LEU A 165 17.72 -14.77 17.91
CA LEU A 165 17.02 -14.47 16.65
C LEU A 165 16.97 -15.71 15.73
N LYS A 166 15.76 -16.06 15.28
CA LYS A 166 15.52 -17.12 14.30
C LYS A 166 14.87 -16.54 13.05
N ILE A 167 15.55 -16.69 11.91
CA ILE A 167 14.99 -16.36 10.61
C ILE A 167 14.24 -17.59 10.09
N LEU A 168 12.92 -17.49 9.99
CA LEU A 168 12.06 -18.61 9.56
C LEU A 168 11.92 -18.68 8.04
N GLU A 169 11.79 -17.53 7.40
CA GLU A 169 11.51 -17.42 5.97
C GLU A 169 12.14 -16.16 5.39
N LYS A 170 12.43 -16.19 4.09
CA LYS A 170 12.76 -15.02 3.28
C LYS A 170 11.92 -15.08 2.01
N ILE A 171 11.20 -14.00 1.74
CA ILE A 171 10.39 -13.83 0.54
C ILE A 171 10.93 -12.61 -0.18
N ASP A 172 11.19 -12.74 -1.48
CA ASP A 172 11.56 -11.59 -2.30
C ASP A 172 10.29 -10.80 -2.65
N ALA A 173 10.37 -9.48 -2.53
CA ALA A 173 9.25 -8.58 -2.76
C ALA A 173 9.45 -7.82 -4.06
N ASP A 174 8.42 -7.83 -4.91
CA ASP A 174 8.46 -7.21 -6.23
C ASP A 174 7.19 -6.41 -6.51
N TYR A 175 7.35 -5.34 -7.28
CA TYR A 175 6.20 -4.64 -7.85
C TYR A 175 5.59 -5.49 -8.98
N VAL A 176 4.37 -5.99 -8.78
CA VAL A 176 3.67 -6.82 -9.77
C VAL A 176 2.22 -6.40 -9.88
N CYS A 177 1.85 -5.85 -11.04
CA CYS A 177 0.46 -5.59 -11.39
C CYS A 177 -0.11 -6.75 -12.21
N ASP A 178 -1.25 -7.26 -11.78
CA ASP A 178 -1.97 -8.37 -12.41
C ASP A 178 -3.10 -7.90 -13.35
N CYS A 179 -3.04 -6.64 -13.83
CA CYS A 179 -3.98 -6.14 -14.81
C CYS A 179 -3.79 -6.86 -16.15
N SER A 180 -4.90 -7.10 -16.85
CA SER A 180 -4.89 -7.65 -18.20
C SER A 180 -6.08 -7.09 -18.97
N LYS A 181 -6.08 -7.22 -20.30
CA LYS A 181 -7.18 -6.75 -21.13
C LYS A 181 -8.49 -7.43 -20.72
N GLU A 182 -8.46 -8.73 -20.44
CA GLU A 182 -9.61 -9.54 -20.03
C GLU A 182 -10.18 -9.09 -18.68
N ARG A 183 -9.33 -8.66 -17.74
CA ARG A 183 -9.78 -8.07 -16.47
C ARG A 183 -10.45 -6.73 -16.67
N VAL A 184 -9.92 -5.90 -17.56
CA VAL A 184 -10.52 -4.61 -17.91
C VAL A 184 -11.85 -4.80 -18.63
N GLU A 185 -11.96 -5.78 -19.53
CA GLU A 185 -13.22 -6.15 -20.19
C GLU A 185 -14.29 -6.55 -19.19
N ARG A 186 -13.96 -7.39 -18.21
CA ARG A 186 -14.91 -7.75 -17.12
C ARG A 186 -15.36 -6.53 -16.31
N ALA A 187 -14.46 -5.59 -16.05
CA ALA A 187 -14.81 -4.33 -15.38
C ALA A 187 -15.76 -3.48 -16.23
N LEU A 188 -15.52 -3.38 -17.54
CA LEU A 188 -16.42 -2.68 -18.47
C LEU A 188 -17.81 -3.35 -18.54
N ILE A 189 -17.86 -4.69 -18.60
CA ILE A 189 -19.13 -5.44 -18.55
C ILE A 189 -19.92 -5.14 -17.27
N SER A 190 -19.23 -4.99 -16.13
CA SER A 190 -19.89 -4.72 -14.84
C SER A 190 -20.60 -3.35 -14.76
N LEU A 191 -20.30 -2.42 -15.68
CA LEU A 191 -21.04 -1.15 -15.81
C LEU A 191 -22.46 -1.34 -16.33
N GLY A 192 -22.72 -2.46 -17.01
CA GLY A 192 -24.02 -2.81 -17.60
C GLY A 192 -24.23 -2.25 -19.01
N LYS A 193 -25.19 -2.82 -19.72
CA LYS A 193 -25.47 -2.56 -21.14
C LYS A 193 -25.75 -1.11 -21.47
N ASP A 194 -26.46 -0.40 -20.59
CA ASP A 194 -26.88 0.97 -20.87
C ASP A 194 -25.69 1.94 -20.86
N GLU A 195 -24.73 1.74 -19.96
CA GLU A 195 -23.53 2.56 -19.90
C GLU A 195 -22.58 2.26 -21.07
N LEU A 196 -22.42 0.99 -21.43
CA LEU A 196 -21.64 0.59 -22.61
C LEU A 196 -22.22 1.15 -23.92
N LYS A 197 -23.56 1.21 -24.05
CA LYS A 197 -24.21 1.86 -25.20
C LYS A 197 -23.92 3.36 -25.25
N LYS A 198 -23.95 4.05 -24.11
CA LYS A 198 -23.59 5.48 -24.06
C LYS A 198 -22.16 5.69 -24.51
N ILE A 199 -21.20 4.91 -24.00
CA ILE A 199 -19.79 4.96 -24.42
C ILE A 199 -19.69 4.78 -25.94
N LYS A 200 -20.38 3.76 -26.49
CA LYS A 200 -20.38 3.50 -27.93
C LYS A 200 -20.93 4.66 -28.76
N ASP A 201 -22.06 5.22 -28.34
CA ASP A 201 -22.80 6.21 -29.13
C ASP A 201 -22.30 7.65 -28.94
N GLN A 202 -21.62 7.92 -27.82
CA GLN A 202 -21.10 9.26 -27.46
C GLN A 202 -19.60 9.40 -27.68
N ASP A 203 -18.80 8.39 -27.30
CA ASP A 203 -17.34 8.46 -27.26
C ASP A 203 -16.65 7.73 -28.43
N LEU A 204 -17.39 6.89 -29.16
CA LEU A 204 -16.91 6.07 -30.29
C LEU A 204 -17.76 6.27 -31.55
N LYS A 205 -18.05 7.53 -31.89
CA LYS A 205 -18.87 7.92 -33.04
C LYS A 205 -18.20 7.54 -34.36
N ASP A 206 -16.90 7.74 -34.45
CA ASP A 206 -16.09 7.39 -35.62
C ASP A 206 -15.32 6.08 -35.39
N ASN A 207 -15.14 5.29 -36.45
CA ASN A 207 -14.42 4.01 -36.37
C ASN A 207 -12.92 4.13 -35.99
N ASN A 208 -12.37 5.34 -36.01
CA ASN A 208 -10.99 5.62 -35.63
C ASN A 208 -10.83 5.96 -34.14
N GLU A 209 -11.93 6.24 -33.44
CA GLU A 209 -11.93 6.55 -32.01
C GLU A 209 -11.72 5.28 -31.18
N LYS A 210 -11.08 5.45 -30.02
CA LYS A 210 -10.78 4.36 -29.08
C LYS A 210 -11.03 4.84 -27.67
N LEU A 211 -11.68 3.99 -26.88
CA LEU A 211 -11.79 4.16 -25.45
C LEU A 211 -10.45 3.78 -24.82
N GLU A 212 -9.81 4.72 -24.15
CA GLU A 212 -8.61 4.47 -23.34
C GLU A 212 -9.03 4.18 -21.90
N VAL A 213 -8.71 2.98 -21.41
CA VAL A 213 -8.87 2.62 -20.00
C VAL A 213 -7.49 2.46 -19.39
N CYS A 214 -7.20 3.26 -18.37
CA CYS A 214 -5.91 3.24 -17.69
C CYS A 214 -6.00 2.45 -16.38
N CYS A 215 -5.07 1.51 -16.16
CA CYS A 215 -4.96 0.85 -14.88
C CYS A 215 -4.38 1.81 -13.83
N HIS A 216 -5.12 2.09 -12.76
CA HIS A 216 -4.64 2.99 -11.70
C HIS A 216 -3.38 2.50 -10.97
N PHE A 217 -3.13 1.18 -10.94
CA PHE A 217 -1.95 0.63 -10.25
C PHE A 217 -0.66 0.84 -11.04
N CYS A 218 -0.65 0.46 -12.32
CA CYS A 218 0.59 0.43 -13.14
C CYS A 218 0.58 1.40 -14.33
N SER A 219 -0.48 2.19 -14.49
CA SER A 219 -0.66 3.14 -15.60
C SER A 219 -0.68 2.52 -17.01
N ASN A 220 -0.77 1.18 -17.12
CA ASN A 220 -0.98 0.52 -18.41
C ASN A 220 -2.29 0.99 -19.05
N LYS A 221 -2.21 1.33 -20.34
CA LYS A 221 -3.32 1.82 -21.15
C LYS A 221 -3.87 0.69 -22.01
N TYR A 222 -5.17 0.44 -21.88
CA TYR A 222 -5.92 -0.52 -22.67
C TYR A 222 -6.84 0.22 -23.61
N TYR A 223 -6.82 -0.15 -24.89
CA TYR A 223 -7.61 0.52 -25.92
C TYR A 223 -8.71 -0.41 -26.42
N PHE A 224 -9.92 0.11 -26.49
CA PHE A 224 -11.10 -0.58 -27.01
C PHE A 224 -11.72 0.22 -28.14
N ASN A 225 -11.95 -0.42 -29.28
CA ASN A 225 -12.65 0.20 -30.39
C ASN A 225 -14.16 -0.09 -30.31
N ARG A 226 -14.93 0.46 -31.24
CA ARG A 226 -16.38 0.28 -31.32
C ARG A 226 -16.81 -1.19 -31.35
N LYS A 227 -16.13 -2.05 -32.12
CA LYS A 227 -16.44 -3.48 -32.22
C LYS A 227 -16.16 -4.22 -30.91
N ASP A 228 -15.11 -3.82 -30.20
CA ASP A 228 -14.81 -4.37 -28.87
C ASP A 228 -15.98 -4.06 -27.92
N ILE A 229 -16.47 -2.82 -27.89
CA ILE A 229 -17.61 -2.43 -27.03
C ILE A 229 -18.90 -3.12 -27.45
N GLU A 230 -19.17 -3.30 -28.74
CA GLU A 230 -20.31 -4.06 -29.23
C GLU A 230 -20.30 -5.51 -28.73
N ARG A 231 -19.13 -6.16 -28.77
CA ARG A 231 -18.96 -7.51 -28.20
C ARG A 231 -19.24 -7.53 -26.69
N LEU A 232 -18.73 -6.55 -25.94
CA LEU A 232 -18.98 -6.48 -24.49
C LEU A 232 -20.45 -6.27 -24.12
N ILE A 233 -21.22 -5.56 -24.97
CA ILE A 233 -22.68 -5.38 -24.78
C ILE A 233 -23.43 -6.71 -24.95
N GLU A 234 -22.96 -7.59 -25.85
CA GLU A 234 -23.54 -8.92 -26.07
C GLU A 234 -23.22 -9.89 -24.92
N GLU A 235 -22.02 -9.77 -24.33
CA GLU A 235 -21.56 -10.59 -23.20
C GLU A 235 -22.13 -10.16 -21.83
N SER A 236 -22.58 -8.91 -21.72
CA SER A 236 -23.22 -8.34 -20.52
C SER A 236 -24.67 -8.81 -20.33
#